data_AF-A0A9X0CGJ4-F1
#
_entry.id   AF-A0A9X0CGJ4-F1
#
_cell.length_a   1.000
_cell.length_b   1.000
_cell.length_c   1.000
_cell.angle_alpha   90.00
_cell.angle_beta   90.00
_cell.angle_gamma   90.00
#
_symmetry.space_group_name_H-M   'P 1'
#
loop_
_entity.id
_entity.type
_entity.pdbx_description
1 polymer ?
#
loop_
_entity_poly.entity_id
_entity_poly.type
_entity_poly.pdbx_seq_one_letter_code
_entity_poly.pdbx_strand_id
1 'polypeptide(L)'
;MKMCFEVLKTNPSFARAVEWLLKRLKSGFDWTVPLHVEQLFSAAYMKYKLSIPCCLLSVCEDSGDKWMTNKDLIFGAEDVFTVLFEYCRVSDSALQWILKSLIPNKLTSGFQDIRRRVLTSLAQILPHCTWKEWKRILEMCRHLIRTNILKADSTESVPCVQTKASNQDVYQLSVLLLDMVEVLHSPLCSAWATPYVWLYVIRHYITAIKEIVDGNTDAAVTASVFAHVCHVMTFVPADCMDQLFVLALDLVARPSVSNSDVSERMKRSINRLSSEVHRAALTQKLNQNM
;
A
#
# COMPACT_ATOMS: atom_id res chain seq x y z
N MET A 1 -3.58 -24.91 10.38
CA MET A 1 -2.50 -24.30 11.19
C MET A 1 -2.74 -24.36 12.70
N LYS A 2 -3.89 -23.92 13.26
CA LYS A 2 -4.14 -23.99 14.73
C LYS A 2 -3.88 -25.36 15.36
N MET A 3 -4.35 -26.44 14.73
CA MET A 3 -4.13 -27.82 15.20
C MET A 3 -2.63 -28.20 15.26
N CYS A 4 -1.82 -27.71 14.32
CA CYS A 4 -0.38 -27.97 14.29
C CYS A 4 0.34 -27.32 15.48
N PHE A 5 -0.07 -26.12 15.91
CA PHE A 5 0.56 -25.43 17.04
C PHE A 5 0.30 -26.14 18.37
N GLU A 6 -0.91 -26.63 18.61
CA GLU A 6 -1.24 -27.34 19.84
C GLU A 6 -0.54 -28.71 19.92
N VAL A 7 -0.36 -29.39 18.79
CA VAL A 7 0.44 -30.63 18.72
C VAL A 7 1.92 -30.36 19.02
N LEU A 8 2.49 -29.27 18.49
CA LEU A 8 3.89 -28.90 18.74
C LEU A 8 4.16 -28.54 20.20
N LYS A 9 3.25 -27.82 20.86
CA LYS A 9 3.38 -27.46 22.28
C LYS A 9 3.38 -28.69 23.19
N THR A 10 2.64 -29.73 22.82
CA THR A 10 2.44 -30.93 23.64
C THR A 10 3.46 -32.03 23.36
N ASN A 11 4.24 -31.94 22.28
CA ASN A 11 5.14 -32.99 21.82
C ASN A 11 6.54 -32.45 21.48
N PRO A 12 7.48 -32.40 22.45
CA PRO A 12 8.83 -31.87 22.24
C PRO A 12 9.66 -32.68 21.22
N SER A 13 9.27 -33.91 20.90
CA SER A 13 9.91 -34.74 19.86
C SER A 13 9.88 -34.10 18.47
N PHE A 14 8.92 -33.21 18.19
CA PHE A 14 8.85 -32.49 16.91
C PHE A 14 9.86 -31.35 16.79
N ALA A 15 10.54 -30.95 17.88
CA ALA A 15 11.53 -29.88 17.83
C ALA A 15 12.57 -30.13 16.73
N ARG A 16 13.09 -31.36 16.60
CA ARG A 16 14.08 -31.69 15.57
C ARG A 16 13.54 -31.54 14.13
N ALA A 17 12.27 -31.88 13.90
CA ALA A 17 11.63 -31.71 12.60
C ALA A 17 11.40 -30.22 12.27
N VAL A 18 11.04 -29.42 13.27
CA VAL A 18 10.89 -27.97 13.15
C VAL A 18 12.24 -27.28 12.91
N GLU A 19 13.32 -27.78 13.53
CA GLU A 19 14.69 -27.29 13.28
C GLU A 19 15.11 -27.55 11.83
N TRP A 20 14.85 -28.77 11.35
CA TRP A 20 15.13 -29.16 9.97
C TRP A 20 14.36 -28.27 8.99
N LEU A 21 13.08 -28.00 9.27
CA LEU A 21 12.28 -27.09 8.46
C LEU A 21 12.87 -25.68 8.45
N LEU A 22 13.25 -25.13 9.61
CA LEU A 22 13.89 -23.81 9.70
C LEU A 22 15.17 -23.74 8.86
N LYS A 23 16.03 -24.77 8.94
CA LYS A 23 17.25 -24.89 8.11
C LYS A 23 16.91 -24.94 6.63
N ARG A 24 15.86 -25.66 6.24
CA ARG A 24 15.43 -25.77 4.85
C ARG A 24 14.87 -24.44 4.31
N LEU A 25 14.09 -23.73 5.12
CA LEU A 25 13.57 -22.41 4.76
C LEU A 25 14.69 -21.38 4.62
N LYS A 26 15.65 -21.36 5.56
CA LYS A 26 16.80 -20.42 5.50
C LYS A 26 17.74 -20.65 4.30
N SER A 27 17.82 -21.88 3.78
CA SER A 27 18.74 -22.25 2.69
C SER A 27 18.10 -22.23 1.30
N GLY A 28 16.79 -22.42 1.20
CA GLY A 28 16.11 -22.61 -0.08
C GLY A 28 15.09 -21.55 -0.45
N PHE A 29 14.75 -20.62 0.45
CA PHE A 29 13.68 -19.65 0.24
C PHE A 29 14.13 -18.22 0.56
N ASP A 30 13.36 -17.26 0.04
CA ASP A 30 13.51 -15.84 0.36
C ASP A 30 13.40 -15.57 1.88
N TRP A 31 14.07 -14.52 2.34
CA TRP A 31 14.17 -14.15 3.75
C TRP A 31 12.82 -13.84 4.41
N THR A 32 11.78 -13.51 3.64
CA THR A 32 10.42 -13.30 4.16
C THR A 32 9.72 -14.61 4.55
N VAL A 33 10.04 -15.73 3.89
CA VAL A 33 9.34 -17.01 4.10
C VAL A 33 9.49 -17.53 5.54
N PRO A 34 10.70 -17.56 6.15
CA PRO A 34 10.83 -17.88 7.57
C PRO A 34 10.02 -16.99 8.51
N LEU A 35 9.81 -15.71 8.16
CA LEU A 35 9.04 -14.77 8.98
C LEU A 35 7.54 -15.12 8.99
N HIS A 36 6.98 -15.55 7.85
CA HIS A 36 5.57 -15.96 7.77
C HIS A 36 5.23 -17.18 8.65
N VAL A 37 6.22 -18.00 8.98
CA VAL A 37 6.06 -19.19 9.83
C VAL A 37 6.74 -19.05 11.20
N GLU A 38 7.12 -17.83 11.60
CA GLU A 38 7.78 -17.53 12.89
C GLU A 38 7.00 -18.14 14.08
N GLN A 39 5.67 -18.05 14.05
CA GLN A 39 4.81 -18.62 15.11
C GLN A 39 4.99 -20.13 15.31
N LEU A 40 5.37 -20.87 14.26
CA LEU A 40 5.63 -22.32 14.33
C LEU A 40 6.88 -22.61 15.16
N PHE A 41 7.95 -21.86 14.92
CA PHE A 41 9.20 -22.03 15.62
C PHE A 41 9.09 -21.55 17.08
N SER A 42 8.36 -20.46 17.32
CA SER A 42 8.08 -19.97 18.67
C SER A 42 7.23 -20.97 19.47
N ALA A 43 6.24 -21.62 18.85
CA ALA A 43 5.44 -22.67 19.47
C ALA A 43 6.24 -23.94 19.80
N ALA A 44 7.34 -24.20 19.10
CA ALA A 44 8.26 -25.29 19.37
C ALA A 44 9.33 -24.96 20.43
N TYR A 45 9.17 -23.85 21.17
CA TYR A 45 10.10 -23.37 22.21
C TYR A 45 11.54 -23.16 21.73
N MET A 46 11.74 -22.92 20.44
CA MET A 46 13.07 -22.66 19.89
C MET A 46 13.47 -21.21 20.16
N LYS A 47 14.67 -21.01 20.72
CA LYS A 47 15.36 -19.73 20.65
C LYS A 47 16.10 -19.65 19.32
N TYR A 48 15.61 -18.83 18.41
CA TYR A 48 16.25 -18.58 17.12
C TYR A 48 16.17 -17.09 16.81
N LYS A 49 17.17 -16.60 16.08
CA LYS A 49 17.12 -15.28 15.46
C LYS A 49 16.85 -15.49 13.96
N LEU A 50 15.87 -14.78 13.44
CA LEU A 50 15.61 -14.73 12.00
C LEU A 50 16.51 -13.69 11.35
N SER A 51 16.91 -14.02 10.14
CA SER A 51 17.79 -13.20 9.31
C SER A 51 16.94 -12.19 8.55
N ILE A 52 17.25 -10.90 8.70
CA ILE A 52 16.61 -9.83 7.93
C ILE A 52 17.68 -9.01 7.19
N PRO A 53 17.32 -8.33 6.09
CA PRO A 53 18.23 -7.42 5.40
C PRO A 53 18.74 -6.31 6.31
N CYS A 54 20.02 -5.97 6.18
CA CYS A 54 20.68 -4.97 7.03
C CYS A 54 20.11 -3.55 6.85
N CYS A 55 19.62 -3.21 5.66
CA CYS A 55 18.99 -1.93 5.37
C CYS A 55 17.71 -1.67 6.17
N LEU A 56 17.03 -2.73 6.65
CA LEU A 56 15.86 -2.57 7.52
C LEU A 56 16.26 -2.07 8.92
N LEU A 57 17.33 -2.64 9.46
CA LEU A 57 17.85 -2.29 10.78
C LEU A 57 18.57 -0.95 10.78
N SER A 58 19.14 -0.52 9.64
CA SER A 58 19.77 0.80 9.56
C SER A 58 18.77 1.92 9.80
N VAL A 59 17.51 1.76 9.39
CA VAL A 59 16.44 2.78 9.53
C VAL A 59 15.54 2.60 10.76
N CYS A 60 15.76 1.55 11.54
CA CYS A 60 15.04 1.31 12.79
C CYS A 60 15.92 1.60 14.02
N GLU A 61 15.29 1.73 15.18
CA GLU A 61 15.94 1.65 16.50
C GLU A 61 16.51 0.24 16.71
N ASP A 62 17.63 0.17 17.43
CA ASP A 62 18.35 -1.09 17.63
C ASP A 62 17.51 -2.07 18.46
N SER A 63 17.03 -3.12 17.78
CA SER A 63 16.25 -4.17 18.43
C SER A 63 17.09 -5.18 19.21
N GLY A 64 18.43 -5.09 19.16
CA GLY A 64 19.47 -5.82 19.91
C GLY A 64 19.40 -7.35 19.90
N ASP A 65 18.25 -7.89 20.30
CA ASP A 65 18.05 -9.29 20.61
C ASP A 65 17.09 -10.01 19.66
N LYS A 66 16.26 -9.31 18.87
CA LYS A 66 15.24 -9.98 18.06
C LYS A 66 15.77 -10.57 16.73
N TRP A 67 16.70 -9.88 16.08
CA TRP A 67 17.08 -10.18 14.70
C TRP A 67 18.57 -10.50 14.55
N MET A 68 18.91 -11.24 13.49
CA MET A 68 20.28 -11.30 12.97
C MET A 68 20.34 -10.58 11.63
N THR A 69 21.37 -9.77 11.46
CA THR A 69 21.71 -9.21 10.14
C THR A 69 22.27 -10.31 9.26
N ASN A 70 21.76 -10.44 8.04
CA ASN A 70 22.38 -11.29 7.03
C ASN A 70 22.98 -10.41 5.93
N LYS A 71 24.32 -10.37 5.89
CA LYS A 71 25.08 -9.60 4.89
C LYS A 71 25.14 -10.28 3.52
N ASP A 72 24.74 -11.55 3.43
CA ASP A 72 24.69 -12.31 2.17
C ASP A 72 23.42 -12.02 1.38
N LEU A 73 22.45 -11.31 1.98
CA LEU A 73 21.27 -10.84 1.26
C LEU A 73 21.64 -9.67 0.35
N ILE A 74 21.22 -9.75 -0.91
CA ILE A 74 21.50 -8.79 -1.99
C ILE A 74 20.85 -7.40 -1.83
N PHE A 75 20.12 -7.16 -0.74
CA PHE A 75 19.43 -5.89 -0.52
C PHE A 75 20.38 -4.81 0.00
N GLY A 76 20.55 -3.76 -0.79
CA GLY A 76 21.32 -2.59 -0.43
C GLY A 76 20.49 -1.54 0.30
N ALA A 77 21.10 -0.39 0.61
CA ALA A 77 20.39 0.76 1.16
C ALA A 77 19.24 1.21 0.23
N GLU A 78 19.46 1.15 -1.07
CA GLU A 78 18.54 1.58 -2.12
C GLU A 78 17.20 0.82 -2.10
N ASP A 79 17.19 -0.40 -1.56
CA ASP A 79 16.04 -1.31 -1.50
C ASP A 79 15.23 -1.17 -0.20
N VAL A 80 15.56 -0.20 0.66
CA VAL A 80 14.98 -0.10 2.01
C VAL A 80 13.45 -0.07 2.01
N PHE A 81 12.81 0.60 1.05
CA PHE A 81 11.35 0.67 0.96
C PHE A 81 10.73 -0.67 0.52
N THR A 82 11.38 -1.36 -0.42
CA THR A 82 10.98 -2.71 -0.83
C THR A 82 11.05 -3.65 0.38
N VAL A 83 12.16 -3.64 1.11
CA VAL A 83 12.36 -4.45 2.31
C VAL A 83 11.37 -4.07 3.42
N LEU A 84 11.09 -2.79 3.62
CA LEU A 84 10.11 -2.32 4.60
C LEU A 84 8.71 -2.86 4.29
N PHE A 85 8.26 -2.78 3.04
CA PHE A 85 6.93 -3.27 2.66
C PHE A 85 6.85 -4.80 2.66
N GLU A 86 7.91 -5.49 2.21
CA GLU A 86 8.07 -6.95 2.32
C GLU A 86 8.04 -7.43 3.78
N TYR A 87 8.62 -6.66 4.70
CA TYR A 87 8.54 -6.97 6.13
C TYR A 87 7.13 -6.68 6.70
N CYS A 88 6.55 -5.53 6.37
CA CYS A 88 5.23 -5.12 6.87
C CYS A 88 4.12 -6.07 6.42
N ARG A 89 4.22 -6.68 5.23
CA ARG A 89 3.19 -7.61 4.75
C ARG A 89 3.09 -8.88 5.59
N VAL A 90 4.19 -9.32 6.24
CA VAL A 90 4.28 -10.60 6.96
C VAL A 90 3.18 -10.79 7.99
N SER A 91 3.02 -9.82 8.90
CA SER A 91 2.05 -9.92 10.01
C SER A 91 1.74 -8.56 10.62
N ASP A 92 0.64 -8.48 11.38
CA ASP A 92 0.28 -7.27 12.11
C ASP A 92 1.35 -6.93 13.18
N SER A 93 1.95 -7.94 13.81
CA SER A 93 3.07 -7.75 14.75
C SER A 93 4.31 -7.16 14.07
N ALA A 94 4.60 -7.56 12.83
CA ALA A 94 5.70 -7.02 12.04
C ALA A 94 5.47 -5.54 11.72
N LEU A 95 4.28 -5.20 11.21
CA LEU A 95 3.88 -3.80 10.98
C LEU A 95 4.00 -2.97 12.26
N GLN A 96 3.40 -3.42 13.37
CA GLN A 96 3.41 -2.68 14.63
C GLN A 96 4.82 -2.45 15.19
N TRP A 97 5.74 -3.39 14.96
CA TRP A 97 7.14 -3.21 15.32
C TRP A 97 7.80 -2.11 14.47
N ILE A 98 7.63 -2.14 13.14
CA ILE A 98 8.19 -1.09 12.27
C ILE A 98 7.63 0.28 12.62
N LEU A 99 6.31 0.40 12.79
CA LEU A 99 5.67 1.69 13.11
C LEU A 99 6.21 2.32 14.40
N LYS A 100 6.70 1.51 15.34
CA LYS A 100 7.27 1.97 16.62
C LYS A 100 8.77 2.22 16.53
N SER A 101 9.48 1.42 15.77
CA SER A 101 10.94 1.43 15.72
C SER A 101 11.52 2.28 14.59
N LEU A 102 10.72 2.74 13.63
CA LEU A 102 11.22 3.53 12.51
C LEU A 102 11.76 4.89 12.97
N ILE A 103 12.94 5.28 12.49
CA ILE A 103 13.55 6.58 12.79
C ILE A 103 13.43 7.48 11.55
N PRO A 104 12.52 8.47 11.52
CA PRO A 104 12.23 9.27 10.32
C PRO A 104 13.46 9.95 9.71
N ASN A 105 14.36 10.47 10.55
CA ASN A 105 15.56 11.19 10.12
C ASN A 105 16.54 10.32 9.32
N LYS A 106 16.54 9.00 9.54
CA LYS A 106 17.41 8.07 8.80
C LYS A 106 16.87 7.77 7.40
N LEU A 107 15.56 7.87 7.20
CA LEU A 107 14.92 7.73 5.89
C LEU A 107 14.97 9.01 5.06
N THR A 108 15.03 10.19 5.69
CA THR A 108 15.05 11.46 4.96
C THR A 108 16.44 11.96 4.61
N SER A 109 17.45 11.67 5.44
CA SER A 109 18.83 12.11 5.19
C SER A 109 19.62 11.17 4.27
N GLY A 110 19.19 9.91 4.13
CA GLY A 110 19.93 8.87 3.43
C GLY A 110 19.57 8.67 1.95
N PHE A 111 18.47 9.24 1.45
CA PHE A 111 17.90 8.83 0.16
C PHE A 111 17.43 10.01 -0.70
N GLN A 112 17.84 10.01 -1.97
CA GLN A 112 17.25 10.85 -3.01
C GLN A 112 15.98 10.20 -3.58
N ASP A 113 15.02 11.01 -4.03
CA ASP A 113 13.76 10.60 -4.67
C ASP A 113 12.93 9.56 -3.88
N ILE A 114 12.73 9.81 -2.59
CA ILE A 114 11.97 8.92 -1.67
C ILE A 114 10.61 8.51 -2.28
N ARG A 115 9.87 9.47 -2.84
CA ARG A 115 8.56 9.22 -3.46
C ARG A 115 8.67 8.19 -4.58
N ARG A 116 9.61 8.37 -5.51
CA ARG A 116 9.86 7.45 -6.63
C ARG A 116 10.20 6.05 -6.13
N ARG A 117 11.04 5.93 -5.09
CA ARG A 117 11.38 4.62 -4.51
C ARG A 117 10.18 3.92 -3.91
N VAL A 118 9.40 4.64 -3.12
CA VAL A 118 8.15 4.11 -2.56
C VAL A 118 7.20 3.65 -3.67
N LEU A 119 7.01 4.45 -4.71
CA LEU A 119 6.14 4.11 -5.84
C LEU A 119 6.61 2.85 -6.57
N THR A 120 7.91 2.76 -6.87
CA THR A 120 8.50 1.56 -7.49
C THR A 120 8.29 0.32 -6.61
N SER A 121 8.56 0.42 -5.30
CA SER A 121 8.35 -0.69 -4.37
C SER A 121 6.87 -1.09 -4.26
N LEU A 122 5.94 -0.14 -4.24
CA LEU A 122 4.50 -0.43 -4.21
C LEU A 122 4.05 -1.13 -5.50
N ALA A 123 4.47 -0.63 -6.67
CA ALA A 123 4.15 -1.24 -7.95
C ALA A 123 4.71 -2.65 -8.09
N GLN A 124 5.86 -2.94 -7.47
CA GLN A 124 6.44 -4.29 -7.44
C GLN A 124 5.74 -5.25 -6.48
N ILE A 125 5.28 -4.77 -5.31
CA ILE A 125 4.82 -5.64 -4.21
C ILE A 125 3.31 -5.83 -4.22
N LEU A 126 2.54 -4.75 -4.39
CA LEU A 126 1.08 -4.79 -4.23
C LEU A 126 0.37 -5.76 -5.20
N PRO A 127 0.77 -5.90 -6.48
CA PRO A 127 0.13 -6.84 -7.40
C PRO A 127 0.18 -8.31 -6.96
N HIS A 128 1.08 -8.66 -6.04
CA HIS A 128 1.28 -10.01 -5.53
C HIS A 128 0.76 -10.20 -4.10
N CYS A 129 0.19 -9.16 -3.50
CA CYS A 129 -0.26 -9.16 -2.11
C CYS A 129 -1.76 -9.41 -2.01
N THR A 130 -2.19 -10.18 -1.01
CA THR A 130 -3.58 -10.28 -0.56
C THR A 130 -4.09 -8.95 -0.01
N TRP A 131 -5.41 -8.79 0.11
CA TRP A 131 -5.99 -7.58 0.71
C TRP A 131 -5.50 -7.30 2.14
N LYS A 132 -5.26 -8.34 2.96
CA LYS A 132 -4.72 -8.15 4.31
C LYS A 132 -3.31 -7.56 4.29
N GLU A 133 -2.49 -7.99 3.33
CA GLU A 133 -1.14 -7.49 3.14
C GLU A 133 -1.15 -6.06 2.59
N TRP A 134 -2.05 -5.75 1.65
CA TRP A 134 -2.32 -4.38 1.22
C TRP A 134 -2.61 -3.47 2.40
N LYS A 135 -3.53 -3.83 3.30
CA LYS A 135 -3.86 -2.99 4.47
C LYS A 135 -2.63 -2.65 5.31
N ARG A 136 -1.73 -3.61 5.52
CA ARG A 136 -0.51 -3.37 6.32
C ARG A 136 0.44 -2.42 5.61
N ILE A 137 0.64 -2.62 4.30
CA ILE A 137 1.48 -1.74 3.49
C ILE A 137 0.89 -0.33 3.43
N LEU A 138 -0.43 -0.19 3.23
CA LEU A 138 -1.10 1.10 3.20
C LEU A 138 -1.04 1.82 4.54
N GLU A 139 -1.13 1.12 5.66
CA GLU A 139 -0.93 1.74 6.98
C GLU A 139 0.52 2.20 7.17
N MET A 140 1.50 1.45 6.66
CA MET A 140 2.88 1.89 6.61
C MET A 140 3.03 3.17 5.75
N CYS A 141 2.40 3.24 4.57
CA CYS A 141 2.38 4.44 3.75
C CYS A 141 1.75 5.63 4.48
N ARG A 142 0.64 5.44 5.20
CA ARG A 142 0.06 6.50 6.04
C ARG A 142 1.02 6.97 7.11
N HIS A 143 1.75 6.06 7.75
CA HIS A 143 2.76 6.44 8.72
C HIS A 143 3.89 7.28 8.09
N LEU A 144 4.38 6.90 6.91
CA LEU A 144 5.38 7.69 6.16
C LEU A 144 4.86 9.09 5.78
N ILE A 145 3.57 9.20 5.44
CA ILE A 145 2.91 10.49 5.15
C ILE A 145 2.80 11.34 6.43
N ARG A 146 2.27 10.77 7.52
CA ARG A 146 2.06 11.47 8.80
C ARG A 146 3.37 11.93 9.45
N THR A 147 4.46 11.21 9.22
CA THR A 147 5.80 11.56 9.70
C THR A 147 6.56 12.50 8.76
N ASN A 148 5.91 13.01 7.70
CA ASN A 148 6.50 13.90 6.68
C ASN A 148 7.74 13.33 5.95
N ILE A 149 7.87 12.00 5.91
CA ILE A 149 8.91 11.32 5.12
C ILE A 149 8.54 11.35 3.64
N LEU A 150 7.27 11.07 3.33
CA LEU A 150 6.69 11.27 2.01
C LEU A 150 6.17 12.70 1.91
N LYS A 151 6.99 13.61 1.37
CA LYS A 151 6.52 14.95 1.02
C LYS A 151 5.62 14.87 -0.21
N ALA A 152 4.54 15.65 -0.19
CA ALA A 152 3.77 15.92 -1.39
C ALA A 152 4.68 16.71 -2.34
N ASP A 153 4.86 16.24 -3.57
CA ASP A 153 5.40 17.12 -4.60
C ASP A 153 4.38 18.25 -4.74
N SER A 154 4.82 19.47 -4.47
CA SER A 154 4.08 20.69 -4.77
C SER A 154 4.05 20.89 -6.28
N THR A 155 3.42 19.96 -7.01
CA THR A 155 3.13 20.14 -8.43
C THR A 155 1.87 20.95 -8.58
N GLU A 156 2.04 22.14 -9.15
CA GLU A 156 1.12 23.26 -9.34
C GLU A 156 -0.13 22.99 -10.20
N SER A 157 -0.60 21.74 -10.36
CA SER A 157 -1.70 21.44 -11.30
C SER A 157 -3.09 21.33 -10.67
N VAL A 158 -3.21 21.41 -9.33
CA VAL A 158 -4.50 21.50 -8.63
C VAL A 158 -4.38 22.52 -7.49
N PRO A 159 -5.21 23.58 -7.45
CA PRO A 159 -5.15 24.56 -6.36
C PRO A 159 -5.31 23.85 -5.02
N CYS A 160 -4.23 23.88 -4.24
CA CYS A 160 -4.11 23.18 -2.97
C CYS A 160 -5.25 23.61 -2.04
N VAL A 161 -6.09 22.64 -1.68
CA VAL A 161 -7.13 22.78 -0.68
C VAL A 161 -6.44 23.19 0.63
N GLN A 162 -6.98 24.18 1.35
CA GLN A 162 -6.71 24.33 2.77
C GLN A 162 -7.38 23.15 3.49
N THR A 163 -6.82 21.95 3.32
CA THR A 163 -7.35 20.73 3.89
C THR A 163 -7.17 20.82 5.40
N LYS A 164 -8.23 20.53 6.17
CA LYS A 164 -8.05 20.29 7.61
C LYS A 164 -6.97 19.22 7.77
N ALA A 165 -6.07 19.40 8.72
CA ALA A 165 -4.94 18.50 8.97
C ALA A 165 -5.37 17.01 9.10
N SER A 166 -6.63 16.76 9.50
CA SER A 166 -7.21 15.42 9.67
C SER A 166 -7.42 14.63 8.37
N ASN A 167 -7.58 15.28 7.21
CA ASN A 167 -7.88 14.58 5.94
C ASN A 167 -6.73 14.63 4.93
N GLN A 168 -5.57 15.17 5.35
CA GLN A 168 -4.40 15.28 4.48
C GLN A 168 -3.84 13.90 4.14
N ASP A 169 -3.90 12.94 5.07
CA ASP A 169 -3.43 11.57 4.84
C ASP A 169 -4.31 10.82 3.81
N VAL A 170 -5.62 11.02 3.82
CA VAL A 170 -6.56 10.48 2.82
C VAL A 170 -6.20 10.97 1.43
N TYR A 171 -6.03 12.30 1.28
CA TYR A 171 -5.61 12.89 0.01
C TYR A 171 -4.27 12.33 -0.45
N GLN A 172 -3.22 12.40 0.38
CA GLN A 172 -1.87 11.95 0.01
C GLN A 172 -1.81 10.46 -0.33
N LEU A 173 -2.54 9.62 0.41
CA LEU A 173 -2.61 8.20 0.12
C LEU A 173 -3.34 7.93 -1.21
N SER A 174 -4.38 8.70 -1.52
CA SER A 174 -5.06 8.59 -2.83
C SER A 174 -4.16 9.00 -4.00
N VAL A 175 -3.31 10.02 -3.82
CA VAL A 175 -2.29 10.38 -4.83
C VAL A 175 -1.26 9.25 -4.95
N LEU A 176 -0.78 8.71 -3.84
CA LEU A 176 0.20 7.61 -3.87
C LEU A 176 -0.34 6.37 -4.61
N LEU A 177 -1.62 6.04 -4.39
CA LEU A 177 -2.30 4.97 -5.10
C LEU A 177 -2.48 5.27 -6.59
N LEU A 178 -2.78 6.53 -6.95
CA LEU A 178 -2.86 6.97 -8.34
C LEU A 178 -1.52 6.76 -9.05
N ASP A 179 -0.46 7.35 -8.50
CA ASP A 179 0.90 7.30 -9.06
C ASP A 179 1.40 5.85 -9.17
N MET A 180 1.06 4.98 -8.21
CA MET A 180 1.40 3.56 -8.29
C MET A 180 0.73 2.88 -9.48
N VAL A 181 -0.55 3.19 -9.72
CA VAL A 181 -1.31 2.65 -10.86
C VAL A 181 -0.79 3.22 -12.19
N GLU A 182 -0.33 4.48 -12.21
CA GLU A 182 0.38 5.05 -13.37
C GLU A 182 1.71 4.35 -13.64
N VAL A 183 2.49 4.02 -12.59
CA VAL A 183 3.73 3.23 -12.74
C VAL A 183 3.42 1.86 -13.34
N LEU A 184 2.34 1.20 -12.94
CA LEU A 184 1.92 -0.08 -13.53
C LEU A 184 1.51 0.04 -15.01
N HIS A 185 1.01 1.20 -15.42
CA HIS A 185 0.69 1.49 -16.82
C HIS A 185 1.95 1.77 -17.67
N SER A 186 3.12 1.97 -17.05
CA SER A 186 4.37 2.18 -17.77
C SER A 186 4.71 1.01 -18.69
N PRO A 187 5.32 1.25 -19.87
CA PRO A 187 5.82 0.20 -20.74
C PRO A 187 6.74 -0.82 -20.03
N LEU A 188 7.41 -0.40 -18.96
CA LEU A 188 8.29 -1.26 -18.15
C LEU A 188 7.54 -2.40 -17.44
N CYS A 189 6.25 -2.22 -17.16
CA CYS A 189 5.42 -3.22 -16.48
C CYS A 189 4.61 -4.08 -17.46
N SER A 190 4.53 -3.70 -18.74
CA SER A 190 3.72 -4.37 -19.76
C SER A 190 4.04 -5.87 -19.92
N ALA A 191 5.28 -6.28 -19.65
CA ALA A 191 5.72 -7.66 -19.75
C ALA A 191 5.07 -8.62 -18.73
N TRP A 192 4.60 -8.10 -17.58
CA TRP A 192 4.04 -8.92 -16.51
C TRP A 192 2.68 -8.43 -15.98
N ALA A 193 2.31 -7.17 -16.21
CA ALA A 193 1.01 -6.60 -15.86
C ALA A 193 -0.09 -7.07 -16.83
N THR A 194 -0.38 -8.37 -16.80
CA THR A 194 -1.43 -9.00 -17.61
C THR A 194 -2.82 -8.46 -17.25
N PRO A 195 -3.85 -8.68 -18.09
CA PRO A 195 -5.23 -8.27 -17.78
C PRO A 195 -5.74 -8.78 -16.41
N TYR A 196 -5.32 -9.98 -15.99
CA TYR A 196 -5.68 -10.53 -14.68
C TYR A 196 -5.03 -9.76 -13.52
N VAL A 197 -3.78 -9.35 -13.70
CA VAL A 197 -3.06 -8.51 -12.72
C VAL A 197 -3.75 -7.16 -12.59
N TRP A 198 -4.14 -6.55 -13.71
CA TRP A 198 -4.91 -5.31 -13.71
C TRP A 198 -6.24 -5.45 -12.97
N LEU A 199 -7.04 -6.46 -13.29
CA LEU A 199 -8.30 -6.73 -12.59
C LEU A 199 -8.08 -6.91 -11.08
N TYR A 200 -7.02 -7.62 -10.69
CA TYR A 200 -6.67 -7.84 -9.30
C TYR A 200 -6.30 -6.55 -8.57
N VAL A 201 -5.38 -5.76 -9.15
CA VAL A 201 -4.91 -4.49 -8.59
C VAL A 201 -6.05 -3.48 -8.52
N ILE A 202 -6.85 -3.34 -9.56
CA ILE A 202 -7.97 -2.38 -9.59
C ILE A 202 -9.04 -2.73 -8.55
N ARG A 203 -9.33 -4.01 -8.32
CA ARG A 203 -10.21 -4.42 -7.20
C ARG A 203 -9.68 -3.98 -5.84
N HIS A 204 -8.39 -4.14 -5.60
CA HIS A 204 -7.76 -3.74 -4.35
C HIS A 204 -7.65 -2.21 -4.23
N TYR A 205 -7.35 -1.52 -5.32
CA TYR A 205 -7.39 -0.05 -5.41
C TYR A 205 -8.79 0.48 -5.05
N ILE A 206 -9.86 -0.07 -5.65
CA ILE A 206 -11.24 0.33 -5.34
C ILE A 206 -11.55 0.11 -3.87
N THR A 207 -11.18 -1.05 -3.33
CA THR A 207 -11.39 -1.38 -1.91
C THR A 207 -10.64 -0.41 -1.00
N ALA A 208 -9.40 -0.06 -1.36
CA ALA A 208 -8.61 0.94 -0.64
C ALA A 208 -9.27 2.32 -0.68
N ILE A 209 -9.70 2.80 -1.85
CA ILE A 209 -10.39 4.09 -1.97
C ILE A 209 -11.67 4.12 -1.12
N LYS A 210 -12.47 3.04 -1.14
CA LYS A 210 -13.68 2.95 -0.32
C LYS A 210 -13.38 2.96 1.18
N GLU A 211 -12.32 2.30 1.62
CA GLU A 211 -11.94 2.28 3.05
C GLU A 211 -11.28 3.59 3.53
N ILE A 212 -10.59 4.33 2.65
CA ILE A 212 -9.94 5.59 3.05
C ILE A 212 -10.89 6.79 3.02
N VAL A 213 -11.90 6.77 2.15
CA VAL A 213 -12.91 7.82 2.07
C VAL A 213 -14.14 7.41 2.90
N ASP A 214 -14.21 7.88 4.14
CA ASP A 214 -15.28 7.60 5.09
C ASP A 214 -16.30 8.76 5.22
N GLY A 215 -17.35 8.59 6.03
CA GLY A 215 -18.39 9.60 6.20
C GLY A 215 -17.89 10.97 6.71
N ASN A 216 -16.68 11.01 7.30
CA ASN A 216 -16.07 12.22 7.86
C ASN A 216 -15.12 12.92 6.88
N THR A 217 -14.88 12.31 5.72
CA THR A 217 -13.96 12.86 4.71
C THR A 217 -14.54 14.13 4.10
N ASP A 218 -13.73 15.19 4.09
CA ASP A 218 -14.13 16.50 3.59
C ASP A 218 -14.56 16.45 2.11
N ALA A 219 -15.50 17.32 1.74
CA ALA A 219 -16.03 17.42 0.39
C ALA A 219 -14.94 17.69 -0.66
N ALA A 220 -14.00 18.58 -0.36
CA ALA A 220 -12.93 18.93 -1.28
C ALA A 220 -11.92 17.78 -1.43
N VAL A 221 -11.65 17.03 -0.35
CA VAL A 221 -10.82 15.81 -0.43
C VAL A 221 -11.52 14.74 -1.25
N THR A 222 -12.83 14.55 -1.02
CA THR A 222 -13.65 13.61 -1.81
C THR A 222 -13.59 13.97 -3.30
N ALA A 223 -13.65 15.26 -3.64
CA ALA A 223 -13.52 15.74 -5.02
C ALA A 223 -12.15 15.44 -5.64
N SER A 224 -11.07 15.59 -4.86
CA SER A 224 -9.72 15.23 -5.31
C SER A 224 -9.57 13.73 -5.51
N VAL A 225 -10.07 12.91 -4.58
CA VAL A 225 -10.06 11.44 -4.72
C VAL A 225 -10.88 11.02 -5.94
N PHE A 226 -12.04 11.63 -6.16
CA PHE A 226 -12.83 11.43 -7.37
C PHE A 226 -12.05 11.78 -8.64
N ALA A 227 -11.32 12.91 -8.65
CA ALA A 227 -10.46 13.28 -9.76
C ALA A 227 -9.37 12.24 -10.03
N HIS A 228 -8.76 11.67 -8.98
CA HIS A 228 -7.79 10.59 -9.11
C HIS A 228 -8.43 9.33 -9.73
N VAL A 229 -9.63 8.94 -9.28
CA VAL A 229 -10.36 7.80 -9.86
C VAL A 229 -10.67 8.04 -11.34
N CYS A 230 -11.15 9.24 -11.71
CA CYS A 230 -11.36 9.60 -13.11
C CYS A 230 -10.05 9.54 -13.92
N HIS A 231 -8.92 9.93 -13.33
CA HIS A 231 -7.63 9.84 -14.01
C HIS A 231 -7.22 8.38 -14.27
N VAL A 232 -7.38 7.49 -13.29
CA VAL A 232 -7.17 6.04 -13.47
C VAL A 232 -8.02 5.50 -14.63
N MET A 233 -9.29 5.92 -14.70
CA MET A 233 -10.21 5.52 -15.78
C MET A 233 -9.75 5.94 -17.19
N THR A 234 -8.76 6.82 -17.33
CA THR A 234 -8.27 7.24 -18.66
C THR A 234 -7.29 6.27 -19.29
N PHE A 235 -6.66 5.38 -18.50
CA PHE A 235 -5.55 4.55 -18.99
C PHE A 235 -5.62 3.07 -18.56
N VAL A 236 -6.54 2.68 -17.67
CA VAL A 236 -6.72 1.26 -17.35
C VAL A 236 -7.28 0.45 -18.52
N PRO A 237 -7.06 -0.88 -18.55
CA PRO A 237 -7.71 -1.76 -19.52
C PRO A 237 -9.25 -1.68 -19.43
N ALA A 238 -9.93 -1.86 -20.56
CA ALA A 238 -11.39 -1.75 -20.67
C ALA A 238 -12.13 -2.64 -19.65
N ASP A 239 -11.63 -3.85 -19.39
CA ASP A 239 -12.24 -4.81 -18.44
C ASP A 239 -12.30 -4.30 -16.99
N CYS A 240 -11.52 -3.27 -16.65
CA CYS A 240 -11.50 -2.65 -15.33
C CYS A 240 -12.47 -1.47 -15.19
N MET A 241 -12.96 -0.93 -16.32
CA MET A 241 -13.65 0.35 -16.37
C MET A 241 -14.97 0.36 -15.60
N ASP A 242 -15.78 -0.69 -15.72
CA ASP A 242 -17.10 -0.74 -15.08
C ASP A 242 -17.00 -0.66 -13.55
N GLN A 243 -16.01 -1.34 -12.96
CA GLN A 243 -15.80 -1.33 -11.51
C GLN A 243 -15.36 0.04 -11.00
N LEU A 244 -14.50 0.74 -11.75
CA LEU A 244 -14.08 2.11 -11.43
C LEU A 244 -15.19 3.12 -11.64
N PHE A 245 -16.02 2.93 -12.66
CA PHE A 245 -17.20 3.76 -12.90
C PHE A 245 -18.20 3.67 -11.76
N VAL A 246 -18.45 2.47 -11.22
CA VAL A 246 -19.27 2.29 -10.01
C VAL A 246 -18.67 3.03 -8.81
N LEU A 247 -17.35 2.95 -8.59
CA LEU A 247 -16.69 3.73 -7.55
C LEU A 247 -16.84 5.25 -7.78
N ALA A 248 -16.71 5.72 -9.01
CA ALA A 248 -16.88 7.12 -9.35
C ALA A 248 -18.31 7.61 -9.05
N LEU A 249 -19.33 6.79 -9.37
CA LEU A 249 -20.72 7.06 -8.99
C LEU A 249 -20.91 7.11 -7.48
N ASP A 250 -20.33 6.17 -6.74
CA ASP A 250 -20.39 6.12 -5.28
C ASP A 250 -19.80 7.40 -4.65
N LEU A 251 -18.69 7.92 -5.20
CA LEU A 251 -18.04 9.14 -4.73
C LEU A 251 -18.85 10.42 -5.03
N VAL A 252 -19.44 10.52 -6.23
CA VAL A 252 -20.31 11.64 -6.62
C VAL A 252 -21.60 11.66 -5.81
N ALA A 253 -22.12 10.48 -5.44
CA ALA A 253 -23.35 10.33 -4.67
C ALA A 253 -23.24 10.76 -3.20
N ARG A 254 -22.05 11.14 -2.71
CA ARG A 254 -21.85 11.45 -1.29
C ARG A 254 -22.52 12.78 -0.90
N PRO A 255 -23.16 12.87 0.28
CA PRO A 255 -23.89 14.08 0.70
C PRO A 255 -23.04 15.35 0.82
N SER A 256 -21.72 15.20 0.98
CA SER A 256 -20.79 16.32 1.14
C SER A 256 -20.56 17.12 -0.16
N VAL A 257 -21.06 16.65 -1.30
CA VAL A 257 -20.76 17.19 -2.64
C VAL A 257 -21.63 18.39 -3.06
N SER A 258 -22.58 18.84 -2.22
CA SER A 258 -23.52 19.94 -2.55
C SER A 258 -22.90 21.35 -2.65
N ASN A 259 -21.60 21.50 -2.40
CA ASN A 259 -20.90 22.78 -2.57
C ASN A 259 -20.61 23.07 -4.06
N SER A 260 -20.98 24.25 -4.55
CA SER A 260 -20.80 24.68 -5.95
C SER A 260 -19.36 24.55 -6.44
N ASP A 261 -18.37 24.90 -5.60
CA ASP A 261 -16.95 24.85 -5.97
C ASP A 261 -16.46 23.40 -6.11
N VAL A 262 -16.99 22.51 -5.27
CA VAL A 262 -16.67 21.08 -5.29
C VAL A 262 -17.29 20.43 -6.52
N SER A 263 -18.55 20.75 -6.83
CA SER A 263 -19.24 20.28 -8.02
C SER A 263 -18.50 20.70 -9.30
N GLU A 264 -18.08 21.96 -9.43
CA GLU A 264 -17.32 22.43 -10.60
C GLU A 264 -15.96 21.75 -10.78
N ARG A 265 -15.30 21.36 -9.68
CA ARG A 265 -14.07 20.54 -9.77
C ARG A 265 -14.37 19.14 -10.27
N MET A 266 -15.42 18.50 -9.76
CA MET A 266 -15.85 17.18 -10.23
C MET A 266 -16.24 17.21 -11.72
N LYS A 267 -16.97 18.23 -12.18
CA LYS A 267 -17.30 18.42 -13.60
C LYS A 267 -16.04 18.48 -14.49
N ARG A 268 -15.01 19.20 -14.05
CA ARG A 268 -13.73 19.26 -14.77
C ARG A 268 -13.07 17.88 -14.90
N SER A 269 -13.11 17.06 -13.87
CA SER A 269 -12.58 15.69 -13.91
C SER A 269 -13.41 14.78 -14.83
N ILE A 270 -14.74 14.89 -14.79
CA ILE A 270 -15.64 14.13 -15.68
C ILE A 270 -15.32 14.43 -17.14
N ASN A 271 -15.08 15.70 -17.50
CA ASN A 271 -14.77 16.09 -18.87
C ASN A 271 -13.47 15.51 -19.45
N ARG A 272 -12.59 14.94 -18.61
CA ARG A 272 -11.36 14.26 -19.06
C ARG A 272 -11.60 12.81 -19.46
N LEU A 273 -12.75 12.23 -19.14
CA LEU A 273 -13.06 10.84 -19.48
C LEU A 273 -13.29 10.68 -20.98
N SER A 274 -12.80 9.59 -21.55
CA SER A 274 -12.97 9.26 -22.98
C SER A 274 -14.38 8.77 -23.32
N SER A 275 -15.05 8.08 -22.40
CA SER A 275 -16.38 7.51 -22.60
C SER A 275 -17.49 8.55 -22.43
N GLU A 276 -18.23 8.83 -23.50
CA GLU A 276 -19.38 9.73 -23.48
C GLU A 276 -20.50 9.21 -22.56
N VAL A 277 -20.71 7.89 -22.52
CA VAL A 277 -21.70 7.25 -21.63
C VAL A 277 -21.35 7.50 -20.16
N HIS A 278 -20.07 7.31 -19.79
CA HIS A 278 -19.62 7.57 -18.41
C HIS A 278 -19.73 9.06 -18.06
N ARG A 279 -19.40 9.94 -19.00
CA ARG A 279 -19.54 11.39 -18.81
C ARG A 279 -20.99 11.79 -18.54
N ALA A 280 -21.91 11.39 -19.42
CA ALA A 280 -23.32 11.71 -19.30
C ALA A 280 -23.91 11.23 -17.96
N ALA A 281 -23.62 9.98 -17.58
CA ALA A 281 -24.12 9.40 -16.34
C ALA A 281 -23.56 10.09 -15.08
N LEU A 282 -22.25 10.37 -15.03
CA LEU A 282 -21.65 11.07 -13.89
C LEU A 282 -22.13 12.52 -13.78
N THR A 283 -22.26 13.22 -14.91
CA THR A 283 -22.80 14.60 -14.93
C THR A 283 -24.25 14.63 -14.49
N GLN A 284 -25.09 13.69 -14.97
CA GLN A 284 -26.48 13.57 -14.52
C GLN A 284 -26.54 13.32 -13.01
N LYS A 285 -25.72 12.39 -12.49
CA LYS A 285 -25.70 12.07 -11.06
C LYS A 285 -25.24 13.25 -10.21
N LEU A 286 -24.23 13.99 -10.66
CA LEU A 286 -23.74 15.18 -9.97
C LEU A 286 -24.81 16.28 -9.91
N ASN A 287 -25.53 16.50 -11.00
CA ASN A 287 -26.61 17.49 -11.06
C ASN A 287 -27.82 17.12 -10.19
N GLN A 288 -28.07 15.83 -9.92
CA GLN A 288 -29.13 15.38 -9.00
C GLN A 288 -28.81 15.67 -7.53
N ASN A 289 -27.54 15.88 -7.19
CA ASN A 289 -27.08 16.13 -5.82
C ASN A 289 -26.86 17.61 -5.51
N MET A 290 -27.03 18.49 -6.51
CA MET A 290 -27.04 19.96 -6.36
C MET A 290 -28.45 20.44 -6.01
#